data_AF-A0A965PWE0-F1
#
_entry.id   AF-A0A965PWE0-F1
#
_cell.length_a   1.000
_cell.length_b   1.000
_cell.length_c   1.000
_cell.angle_alpha   90.00
_cell.angle_beta   90.00
_cell.angle_gamma   90.00
#
_symmetry.space_group_name_H-M   'P 1'
#
loop_
_entity.id
_entity.type
_entity.pdbx_description
1 polymer ?
#
loop_
_entity_poly.entity_id
_entity_poly.type
_entity_poly.pdbx_seq_one_letter_code
_entity_poly.pdbx_strand_id
1 'polypeptide(L)'
;MSRYPEGFVSNSMLNVLARSPQEFYQRFVQCSWTEEEPGKALMLGSALHCKVLEPERFSDRYILAPRVDGRTKEGKAARAALAEAAGDRTIIDEETHELVSAMARAIIDHDDAADLLAPGHGGIVERPVLWGWNDISCAGTPDLVCLDRRLIVDVKTTQDASPDAFATSLVKFGYHRQAAYYCRGVEEVYGETCRFVFVVVCSNRPHDVAVYELSMSAIDQGQAEVMSLLDEYKRRMDSRDWKSAWSRGVIELSLPKWYRPSFYGDDGRGQMGFGAT
;
A
#
# COMPACT_ATOMS: atom_id res chain seq x y z
N MET A 1 10.22 -14.53 -5.32
CA MET A 1 10.92 -14.08 -6.54
C MET A 1 10.69 -12.59 -6.71
N SER A 2 11.71 -11.81 -7.08
CA SER A 2 11.54 -10.38 -7.36
C SER A 2 10.52 -10.18 -8.48
N ARG A 3 9.55 -9.27 -8.29
CA ARG A 3 8.49 -8.97 -9.27
C ARG A 3 9.04 -8.32 -10.55
N TYR A 4 10.21 -7.69 -10.46
CA TYR A 4 10.83 -6.93 -11.54
C TYR A 4 12.27 -7.38 -11.81
N PRO A 5 12.80 -7.14 -13.02
CA PRO A 5 14.20 -7.39 -13.32
C PRO A 5 15.14 -6.61 -12.39
N GLU A 6 16.37 -7.09 -12.23
CA GLU A 6 17.38 -6.43 -11.42
C GLU A 6 17.69 -5.01 -11.93
N GLY A 7 17.90 -4.07 -11.00
CA GLY A 7 18.19 -2.67 -11.31
C GLY A 7 16.95 -1.79 -11.54
N PHE A 8 15.75 -2.36 -11.60
CA PHE A 8 14.52 -1.56 -11.67
C PHE A 8 14.12 -1.03 -10.29
N VAL A 9 13.77 0.25 -10.25
CA VAL A 9 13.23 0.93 -9.06
C VAL A 9 11.71 0.91 -9.12
N SER A 10 11.02 0.73 -8.00
CA SER A 10 9.55 0.82 -7.92
C SER A 10 9.11 1.89 -6.92
N ASN A 11 7.86 2.34 -7.00
CA ASN A 11 7.31 3.29 -6.02
C ASN A 11 7.42 2.79 -4.57
N SER A 12 7.23 1.49 -4.34
CA SER A 12 7.42 0.88 -3.01
C SER A 12 8.85 1.01 -2.51
N MET A 13 9.84 0.87 -3.40
CA MET A 13 11.25 1.12 -3.05
C MET A 13 11.49 2.61 -2.76
N LEU A 14 10.92 3.52 -3.56
CA LEU A 14 11.02 4.97 -3.31
C LEU A 14 10.36 5.37 -1.98
N ASN A 15 9.27 4.74 -1.58
CA ASN A 15 8.66 4.94 -0.27
C ASN A 15 9.58 4.49 0.88
N VAL A 16 10.32 3.40 0.69
CA VAL A 16 11.36 2.99 1.65
C VAL A 16 12.49 4.01 1.70
N LEU A 17 12.94 4.53 0.55
CA LEU A 17 13.96 5.58 0.48
C LEU A 17 13.51 6.85 1.23
N ALA A 18 12.28 7.29 1.00
CA ALA A 18 11.69 8.46 1.64
C ALA A 18 11.65 8.32 3.18
N ARG A 19 11.39 7.11 3.67
CA ARG A 19 11.35 6.80 5.10
C ARG A 19 12.75 6.67 5.71
N SER A 20 13.60 5.87 5.07
CA SER A 20 14.90 5.49 5.60
C SER A 20 15.85 5.08 4.47
N PRO A 21 16.77 5.98 4.07
CA PRO A 21 17.82 5.65 3.10
C PRO A 21 18.71 4.49 3.54
N GLN A 22 18.94 4.33 4.85
CA GLN A 22 19.69 3.21 5.39
C GLN A 22 18.95 1.88 5.22
N GLU A 23 17.63 1.87 5.44
CA GLU A 23 16.80 0.70 5.17
C GLU A 23 16.83 0.36 3.68
N PHE A 24 16.67 1.35 2.81
CA PHE A 24 16.74 1.16 1.36
C PHE A 24 18.06 0.49 0.95
N TYR A 25 19.18 0.99 1.47
CA TYR A 25 20.50 0.44 1.19
C TYR A 25 20.60 -1.02 1.62
N GLN A 26 20.23 -1.34 2.86
CA GLN A 26 20.33 -2.71 3.38
C GLN A 26 19.43 -3.68 2.63
N ARG A 27 18.21 -3.26 2.29
CA ARG A 27 17.22 -4.12 1.62
C ARG A 27 17.52 -4.33 0.14
N PHE A 28 17.84 -3.26 -0.59
CA PHE A 28 17.84 -3.27 -2.06
C PHE A 28 19.21 -3.09 -2.70
N VAL A 29 20.21 -2.59 -1.98
CA VAL A 29 21.57 -2.38 -2.53
C VAL A 29 22.55 -3.42 -1.99
N GLN A 30 22.56 -3.62 -0.67
CA GLN A 30 23.41 -4.61 -0.01
C GLN A 30 22.77 -6.01 0.01
N CYS A 31 21.44 -6.07 -0.15
CA CYS A 31 20.66 -7.31 -0.05
C CYS A 31 20.96 -8.10 1.22
N SER A 32 21.20 -7.40 2.34
CA SER A 32 21.59 -7.99 3.62
C SER A 32 20.44 -8.12 4.61
N TRP A 33 19.24 -7.70 4.22
CA TRP A 33 18.06 -7.76 5.06
C TRP A 33 17.20 -8.96 4.67
N THR A 34 17.00 -9.89 5.59
CA THR A 34 16.09 -11.03 5.40
C THR A 34 14.65 -10.53 5.36
N GLU A 35 13.93 -10.78 4.27
CA GLU A 35 12.51 -10.44 4.19
C GLU A 35 11.72 -11.19 5.27
N GLU A 36 10.94 -10.43 6.04
CA GLU A 36 9.99 -11.00 6.99
C GLU A 36 8.74 -11.47 6.22
N GLU A 37 8.10 -12.52 6.73
CA GLU A 37 6.80 -12.95 6.22
C GLU A 37 5.82 -11.77 6.21
N PRO A 38 5.06 -11.57 5.11
CA PRO A 38 4.12 -10.47 5.01
C PRO A 38 3.16 -10.45 6.20
N GLY A 39 3.03 -9.29 6.84
CA GLY A 39 2.06 -9.12 7.91
C GLY A 39 0.64 -9.39 7.45
N LYS A 40 -0.25 -9.80 8.38
CA LYS A 40 -1.64 -10.19 8.07
C LYS A 40 -2.39 -9.19 7.20
N ALA A 41 -2.19 -7.88 7.42
CA ALA A 41 -2.85 -6.83 6.63
C ALA A 41 -2.39 -6.81 5.15
N LEU A 42 -1.09 -7.04 4.89
CA LEU A 42 -0.57 -7.12 3.51
C LEU A 42 -1.07 -8.38 2.80
N MET A 43 -1.11 -9.50 3.53
CA MET A 43 -1.68 -10.76 3.03
C MET A 43 -3.17 -10.60 2.69
N LEU A 44 -3.94 -9.94 3.57
CA LEU A 44 -5.36 -9.65 3.36
C LEU A 44 -5.57 -8.83 2.08
N GLY A 45 -4.84 -7.73 1.90
CA GLY A 45 -4.93 -6.90 0.71
C GLY A 45 -4.56 -7.66 -0.57
N SER A 46 -3.50 -8.46 -0.54
CA SER A 46 -3.07 -9.28 -1.68
C SER A 46 -4.12 -10.34 -2.07
N ALA A 47 -4.73 -10.98 -1.08
CA ALA A 47 -5.80 -11.94 -1.30
C ALA A 47 -7.05 -11.25 -1.88
N LEU A 48 -7.40 -10.06 -1.39
CA LEU A 48 -8.50 -9.27 -1.95
C LEU A 48 -8.24 -8.88 -3.40
N HIS A 49 -7.05 -8.37 -3.72
CA HIS A 49 -6.66 -8.04 -5.10
C HIS A 49 -6.86 -9.23 -6.03
N CYS A 50 -6.29 -10.39 -5.69
CA CYS A 50 -6.48 -11.59 -6.48
C CYS A 50 -7.97 -11.98 -6.58
N LYS A 51 -8.74 -11.88 -5.50
CA LYS A 51 -10.16 -12.27 -5.51
C LYS A 51 -11.02 -11.38 -6.40
N VAL A 52 -10.68 -10.09 -6.50
CA VAL A 52 -11.46 -9.09 -7.23
C VAL A 52 -11.01 -9.00 -8.69
N LEU A 53 -9.71 -9.04 -8.93
CA LEU A 53 -9.11 -8.76 -10.24
C LEU A 53 -8.80 -10.02 -11.06
N GLU A 54 -8.43 -11.11 -10.39
CA GLU A 54 -8.04 -12.39 -11.01
C GLU A 54 -8.72 -13.57 -10.27
N PRO A 55 -10.06 -13.59 -10.13
CA PRO A 55 -10.78 -14.56 -9.29
C PRO A 55 -10.49 -16.02 -9.65
N GLU A 56 -10.22 -16.29 -10.93
CA GLU A 56 -9.86 -17.61 -11.45
C GLU A 56 -8.48 -18.10 -10.96
N ARG A 57 -7.56 -17.19 -10.61
CA ARG A 57 -6.24 -17.51 -10.07
C ARG A 57 -6.22 -17.67 -8.56
N PHE A 58 -7.35 -17.41 -7.88
CA PHE A 58 -7.40 -17.41 -6.42
C PHE A 58 -7.04 -18.79 -5.84
N SER A 59 -7.56 -19.88 -6.42
CA SER A 59 -7.22 -21.27 -5.99
C SER A 59 -5.78 -21.69 -6.33
N ASP A 60 -5.18 -21.04 -7.32
CA ASP A 60 -3.80 -21.29 -7.74
C ASP A 60 -2.80 -20.57 -6.85
N ARG A 61 -3.22 -19.49 -6.17
CA ARG A 61 -2.38 -18.67 -5.28
C ARG A 61 -2.63 -18.92 -3.81
N TYR A 62 -3.83 -19.32 -3.42
CA TYR A 62 -4.24 -19.45 -2.03
C TYR A 62 -4.82 -20.83 -1.73
N ILE A 63 -4.52 -21.34 -0.53
CA ILE A 63 -5.09 -22.57 -0.01
C ILE A 63 -5.62 -22.34 1.41
N LEU A 64 -6.80 -22.88 1.69
CA LEU A 64 -7.46 -22.73 2.98
C LEU A 64 -6.85 -23.65 4.04
N ALA A 65 -6.51 -23.09 5.19
CA ALA A 65 -6.08 -23.86 6.35
C ALA A 65 -7.23 -24.68 6.94
N PRO A 66 -7.04 -25.97 7.27
CA PRO A 66 -8.07 -26.78 7.90
C PRO A 66 -8.31 -26.28 9.34
N ARG A 67 -9.55 -26.39 9.80
CA ARG A 67 -9.95 -25.99 11.15
C ARG A 67 -9.53 -27.05 12.17
N VAL A 68 -8.25 -27.00 12.57
CA VAL A 68 -7.64 -27.95 13.51
C VAL A 68 -6.91 -27.22 14.64
N ASP A 69 -7.00 -27.74 15.87
CA ASP A 69 -6.20 -27.25 16.98
C ASP A 69 -4.73 -27.67 16.80
N GLY A 70 -3.88 -26.71 16.40
CA GLY A 70 -2.45 -26.92 16.19
C GLY A 70 -1.65 -27.27 17.46
N ARG A 71 -2.27 -27.33 18.64
CA ARG A 71 -1.64 -27.83 19.87
C ARG A 71 -1.73 -29.35 19.99
N THR A 72 -2.72 -29.97 19.34
CA THR A 72 -2.92 -31.42 19.30
C THR A 72 -1.95 -32.11 18.35
N LYS A 73 -1.73 -33.41 18.53
CA LYS A 73 -0.86 -34.20 17.63
C LYS A 73 -1.46 -34.25 16.22
N GLU A 74 -2.78 -34.42 16.15
CA GLU A 74 -3.57 -34.47 14.93
C GLU A 74 -3.51 -33.13 14.19
N GLY A 75 -3.68 -32.00 14.90
CA GLY A 75 -3.62 -30.67 14.29
C GLY A 75 -2.22 -30.28 13.81
N LYS A 76 -1.15 -30.72 14.51
CA LYS A 76 0.23 -30.57 14.01
C LYS A 76 0.45 -31.37 12.73
N ALA A 77 -0.01 -32.61 12.68
CA ALA A 77 0.09 -33.46 11.50
C ALA A 77 -0.69 -32.86 10.31
N ALA A 78 -1.90 -32.35 10.54
CA ALA A 78 -2.71 -31.70 9.51
C ALA A 78 -2.07 -30.41 8.98
N ARG A 79 -1.43 -29.60 9.83
CA ARG A 79 -0.68 -28.40 9.38
C ARG A 79 0.55 -28.76 8.58
N ALA A 80 1.29 -29.80 8.98
CA ALA A 80 2.45 -30.28 8.22
C ALA A 80 2.03 -30.80 6.84
N ALA A 81 0.98 -31.62 6.78
CA ALA A 81 0.43 -32.11 5.52
C ALA A 81 -0.09 -30.98 4.61
N LEU A 82 -0.70 -29.94 5.19
CA LEU A 82 -1.09 -28.75 4.43
C LEU A 82 0.11 -27.98 3.90
N ALA A 83 1.15 -27.77 4.72
CA ALA A 83 2.35 -27.07 4.29
C ALA A 83 3.02 -27.76 3.10
N GLU A 84 3.06 -29.10 3.12
CA GLU A 84 3.53 -29.90 1.98
C GLU A 84 2.59 -29.77 0.76
N ALA A 85 1.27 -29.84 0.96
CA ALA A 85 0.29 -29.73 -0.12
C ALA A 85 0.17 -28.31 -0.71
N ALA A 86 0.50 -27.28 0.07
CA ALA A 86 0.41 -25.89 -0.36
C ALA A 86 1.34 -25.61 -1.55
N GLY A 87 2.54 -26.22 -1.55
CA GLY A 87 3.58 -25.89 -2.52
C GLY A 87 3.91 -24.40 -2.44
N ASP A 88 3.81 -23.70 -3.57
CA ASP A 88 4.05 -22.24 -3.64
C ASP A 88 2.83 -21.39 -3.25
N ARG A 89 1.70 -22.01 -2.88
CA ARG A 89 0.48 -21.30 -2.48
C ARG A 89 0.60 -20.71 -1.09
N THR A 90 0.01 -19.54 -0.92
CA THR A 90 -0.13 -18.90 0.39
C THR A 90 -1.26 -19.57 1.18
N ILE A 91 -0.95 -20.04 2.38
CA ILE A 91 -1.95 -20.59 3.30
C ILE A 91 -2.70 -19.42 3.96
N ILE A 92 -4.02 -19.41 3.85
CA ILE A 92 -4.90 -18.45 4.54
C ILE A 92 -5.86 -19.18 5.48
N ASP A 93 -6.19 -18.55 6.61
CA ASP A 93 -7.18 -19.10 7.53
C ASP A 93 -8.63 -18.81 7.10
N GLU A 94 -9.58 -19.51 7.71
CA GLU A 94 -11.02 -19.39 7.44
C GLU A 94 -11.51 -17.95 7.65
N GLU A 95 -11.05 -17.29 8.71
CA GLU A 95 -11.39 -15.90 9.02
C GLU A 95 -10.95 -14.93 7.90
N THR A 96 -9.70 -15.07 7.43
CA THR A 96 -9.18 -14.27 6.32
C THR A 96 -9.93 -14.54 5.02
N HIS A 97 -10.23 -15.82 4.72
CA HIS A 97 -10.96 -16.19 3.52
C HIS A 97 -12.40 -15.63 3.51
N GLU A 98 -13.11 -15.74 4.63
CA GLU A 98 -14.45 -15.16 4.81
C GLU A 98 -14.43 -13.64 4.68
N LEU A 99 -13.45 -12.98 5.32
CA LEU A 99 -13.28 -11.54 5.26
C LEU A 99 -13.00 -11.05 3.83
N VAL A 100 -12.08 -11.70 3.11
CA VAL A 100 -11.80 -11.39 1.69
C VAL A 100 -13.06 -11.56 0.84
N SER A 101 -13.81 -12.64 1.06
CA SER A 101 -15.04 -12.91 0.33
C SER A 101 -16.12 -11.86 0.60
N ALA A 102 -16.26 -11.41 1.85
CA ALA A 102 -17.20 -10.36 2.23
C ALA A 102 -16.84 -9.01 1.62
N MET A 103 -15.56 -8.61 1.68
CA MET A 103 -15.08 -7.37 1.05
C MET A 103 -15.24 -7.40 -0.47
N ALA A 104 -14.87 -8.51 -1.12
CA ALA A 104 -15.04 -8.67 -2.57
C ALA A 104 -16.52 -8.57 -2.97
N ARG A 105 -17.42 -9.14 -2.16
CA ARG A 105 -18.86 -9.00 -2.39
C ARG A 105 -19.33 -7.56 -2.25
N ALA A 106 -18.87 -6.84 -1.22
CA ALA A 106 -19.23 -5.43 -1.03
C ALA A 106 -18.77 -4.56 -2.22
N ILE A 107 -17.59 -4.82 -2.78
CA ILE A 107 -17.10 -4.15 -4.00
C ILE A 107 -18.03 -4.42 -5.19
N ILE A 108 -18.43 -5.68 -5.39
CA ILE A 108 -19.34 -6.08 -6.48
C ILE A 108 -20.74 -5.48 -6.31
N ASP A 109 -21.20 -5.30 -5.07
CA ASP A 109 -22.51 -4.70 -4.76
C ASP A 109 -22.52 -3.17 -4.86
N HIS A 110 -21.35 -2.53 -4.97
CA HIS A 110 -21.25 -1.08 -5.17
C HIS A 110 -21.20 -0.74 -6.66
N ASP A 111 -22.25 -0.09 -7.16
CA ASP A 111 -22.46 0.19 -8.60
C ASP A 111 -21.22 0.75 -9.31
N ASP A 112 -20.64 1.86 -8.82
CA ASP A 112 -19.49 2.49 -9.48
C ASP A 112 -18.22 1.61 -9.43
N ALA A 113 -17.96 0.94 -8.31
CA ALA A 113 -16.79 0.07 -8.17
C ALA A 113 -16.90 -1.16 -9.07
N ALA A 114 -18.10 -1.73 -9.19
CA ALA A 114 -18.39 -2.85 -10.07
C ALA A 114 -18.22 -2.48 -11.56
N ASP A 115 -18.70 -1.31 -11.99
CA ASP A 115 -18.47 -0.80 -13.35
C ASP A 115 -16.98 -0.60 -13.64
N LEU A 116 -16.25 0.05 -12.72
CA LEU A 116 -14.83 0.33 -12.90
C LEU A 116 -13.98 -0.95 -13.05
N LEU A 117 -14.37 -2.01 -12.35
CA LEU A 117 -13.63 -3.28 -12.29
C LEU A 117 -14.17 -4.35 -13.24
N ALA A 118 -15.22 -4.07 -14.02
CA ALA A 118 -15.85 -5.08 -14.86
C ALA A 118 -14.90 -5.61 -15.95
N PRO A 119 -14.70 -6.95 -16.06
CA PRO A 119 -13.79 -7.55 -17.06
C PRO A 119 -14.13 -7.19 -18.51
N GLY A 120 -15.40 -6.85 -18.78
CA GLY A 120 -15.90 -6.47 -20.11
C GLY A 120 -15.27 -5.20 -20.70
N HIS A 121 -14.55 -4.41 -19.91
CA HIS A 121 -13.87 -3.19 -20.37
C HIS A 121 -12.47 -3.43 -20.96
N GLY A 122 -12.03 -4.69 -21.11
CA GLY A 122 -10.75 -5.01 -21.77
C GLY A 122 -9.52 -4.50 -21.01
N GLY A 123 -9.62 -4.35 -19.69
CA GLY A 123 -8.55 -3.81 -18.87
C GLY A 123 -7.37 -4.76 -18.73
N ILE A 124 -6.17 -4.18 -18.64
CA ILE A 124 -4.92 -4.88 -18.36
C ILE A 124 -4.81 -5.02 -16.84
N VAL A 125 -4.98 -6.24 -16.34
CA VAL A 125 -4.96 -6.56 -14.91
C VAL A 125 -3.57 -7.03 -14.47
N GLU A 126 -3.07 -6.50 -13.35
CA GLU A 126 -1.90 -6.99 -12.60
C GLU A 126 -0.63 -7.24 -13.46
N ARG A 127 -0.49 -6.49 -14.56
CA ARG A 127 0.61 -6.64 -15.50
C ARG A 127 1.73 -5.64 -15.19
N PRO A 128 2.97 -6.11 -14.97
CA PRO A 128 4.11 -5.23 -14.80
C PRO A 128 4.30 -4.29 -16.01
N VAL A 129 4.53 -3.02 -15.70
CA VAL A 129 4.91 -1.96 -16.65
C VAL A 129 6.34 -1.58 -16.32
N LEU A 130 7.20 -1.52 -17.35
CA LEU A 130 8.61 -1.19 -17.25
C LEU A 130 8.89 0.03 -18.12
N TRP A 131 9.52 1.06 -17.57
CA TRP A 131 9.77 2.31 -18.28
C TRP A 131 11.04 3.00 -17.81
N GLY A 132 11.48 4.03 -18.55
CA GLY A 132 12.54 4.92 -18.11
C GLY A 132 11.96 6.20 -17.53
N TRP A 133 12.49 6.68 -16.41
CA TRP A 133 12.15 8.00 -15.90
C TRP A 133 13.33 8.62 -15.18
N ASN A 134 13.71 9.84 -15.59
CA ASN A 134 14.87 10.54 -15.05
C ASN A 134 16.11 9.61 -15.11
N ASP A 135 16.44 9.07 -16.30
CA ASP A 135 17.55 8.11 -16.52
C ASP A 135 17.58 6.88 -15.59
N ILE A 136 16.47 6.54 -14.93
CA ILE A 136 16.35 5.37 -14.05
C ILE A 136 15.34 4.40 -14.66
N SER A 137 15.72 3.13 -14.70
CA SER A 137 14.81 2.03 -15.01
C SER A 137 13.78 1.90 -13.89
N CYS A 138 12.52 2.15 -14.23
CA CYS A 138 11.38 2.19 -13.33
C CYS A 138 10.40 1.04 -13.63
N ALA A 139 9.81 0.47 -12.58
CA ALA A 139 8.86 -0.62 -12.71
C ALA A 139 7.72 -0.49 -11.70
N GLY A 140 6.52 -0.81 -12.16
CA GLY A 140 5.31 -0.76 -11.37
C GLY A 140 4.29 -1.75 -11.92
N THR A 141 3.39 -2.20 -11.06
CA THR A 141 2.27 -3.03 -11.50
C THR A 141 1.01 -2.37 -10.99
N PRO A 142 0.31 -1.60 -11.84
CA PRO A 142 -1.02 -1.13 -11.55
C PRO A 142 -1.99 -2.32 -11.45
N ASP A 143 -2.97 -2.22 -10.57
CA ASP A 143 -3.97 -3.27 -10.36
C ASP A 143 -4.80 -3.47 -11.64
N LEU A 144 -5.26 -2.36 -12.25
CA LEU A 144 -6.03 -2.35 -13.49
C LEU A 144 -5.72 -1.12 -14.34
N VAL A 145 -5.42 -1.32 -15.62
CA VAL A 145 -5.27 -0.24 -16.62
C VAL A 145 -6.31 -0.41 -17.73
N CYS A 146 -7.20 0.57 -17.88
CA CYS A 146 -8.18 0.63 -18.95
C CYS A 146 -7.81 1.74 -19.95
N LEU A 147 -7.08 1.39 -21.00
CA LEU A 147 -6.55 2.35 -21.99
C LEU A 147 -7.68 3.10 -22.72
N ASP A 148 -8.74 2.40 -23.14
CA ASP A 148 -9.88 3.00 -23.86
C ASP A 148 -10.64 4.04 -23.00
N ARG A 149 -10.61 3.87 -21.68
CA ARG A 149 -11.23 4.80 -20.70
C ARG A 149 -10.23 5.83 -20.15
N ARG A 150 -8.95 5.75 -20.55
CA ARG A 150 -7.84 6.53 -19.98
C ARG A 150 -7.86 6.52 -18.45
N LEU A 151 -7.88 5.32 -17.90
CA LEU A 151 -8.14 5.10 -16.48
C LEU A 151 -7.18 4.06 -15.91
N ILE A 152 -6.65 4.35 -14.73
CA ILE A 152 -5.98 3.39 -13.87
C ILE A 152 -6.83 3.27 -12.59
N VAL A 153 -7.10 2.04 -12.19
CA VAL A 153 -7.81 1.73 -10.94
C VAL A 153 -6.86 1.00 -10.00
N ASP A 154 -6.91 1.35 -8.72
CA ASP A 154 -6.14 0.69 -7.66
C ASP A 154 -7.07 0.40 -6.47
N VAL A 155 -7.05 -0.84 -5.99
CA VAL A 155 -7.92 -1.32 -4.92
C VAL A 155 -7.20 -1.19 -3.58
N LYS A 156 -7.82 -0.54 -2.60
CA LYS A 156 -7.24 -0.38 -1.25
C LYS A 156 -8.17 -0.92 -0.17
N THR A 157 -7.57 -1.52 0.86
CA THR A 157 -8.27 -1.85 2.10
C THR A 157 -8.00 -0.80 3.18
N THR A 158 -9.01 -0.45 3.96
CA THR A 158 -8.89 0.51 5.07
C THR A 158 -9.71 0.05 6.29
N GLN A 159 -9.65 0.78 7.41
CA GLN A 159 -10.60 0.67 8.52
C GLN A 159 -11.70 1.74 8.47
N ASP A 160 -11.47 2.79 7.68
CA ASP A 160 -12.38 3.91 7.50
C ASP A 160 -12.23 4.43 6.07
N ALA A 161 -13.30 4.29 5.29
CA ALA A 161 -13.38 4.69 3.89
C ALA A 161 -13.94 6.11 3.72
N SER A 162 -14.21 6.84 4.81
CA SER A 162 -14.66 8.24 4.73
C SER A 162 -13.60 9.14 4.04
N PRO A 163 -14.02 10.25 3.41
CA PRO A 163 -13.12 11.10 2.66
C PRO A 163 -11.92 11.61 3.49
N ASP A 164 -12.17 12.06 4.73
CA ASP A 164 -11.13 12.62 5.59
C ASP A 164 -10.10 11.57 6.05
N ALA A 165 -10.60 10.38 6.41
CA ALA A 165 -9.74 9.26 6.83
C ALA A 165 -8.90 8.73 5.65
N PHE A 166 -9.49 8.62 4.46
CA PHE A 166 -8.77 8.17 3.29
C PHE A 166 -7.78 9.22 2.77
N ALA A 167 -8.11 10.53 2.83
CA ALA A 167 -7.17 11.61 2.53
C ALA A 167 -5.94 11.57 3.46
N THR A 168 -6.16 11.31 4.75
CA THR A 168 -5.06 11.10 5.71
C THR A 168 -4.19 9.90 5.32
N SER A 169 -4.83 8.80 4.91
CA SER A 169 -4.14 7.60 4.45
C SER A 169 -3.34 7.85 3.16
N LEU A 170 -3.88 8.63 2.23
CA LEU A 170 -3.23 9.02 0.99
C LEU A 170 -1.90 9.72 1.24
N VAL A 171 -1.86 10.67 2.17
CA VAL A 171 -0.62 11.35 2.58
C VAL A 171 0.31 10.41 3.33
N LYS A 172 -0.22 9.68 4.32
CA LYS A 172 0.56 8.78 5.19
C LYS A 172 1.30 7.68 4.40
N PHE A 173 0.65 7.10 3.41
CA PHE A 173 1.20 5.99 2.63
C PHE A 173 1.77 6.42 1.27
N GLY A 174 1.65 7.70 0.91
CA GLY A 174 2.15 8.23 -0.35
C GLY A 174 1.40 7.69 -1.57
N TYR A 175 0.08 7.54 -1.46
CA TYR A 175 -0.74 7.01 -2.55
C TYR A 175 -0.83 7.97 -3.74
N HIS A 176 -0.69 9.27 -3.53
CA HIS A 176 -0.54 10.25 -4.62
C HIS A 176 0.76 10.05 -5.41
N ARG A 177 1.87 9.70 -4.74
CA ARG A 177 3.11 9.31 -5.42
C ARG A 177 2.92 8.04 -6.23
N GLN A 178 2.24 7.03 -5.69
CA GLN A 178 1.91 5.81 -6.42
C GLN A 178 1.08 6.12 -7.68
N ALA A 179 0.04 6.93 -7.54
CA ALA A 179 -0.80 7.34 -8.65
C ALA A 179 0.01 8.03 -9.75
N ALA A 180 0.82 9.02 -9.40
CA ALA A 180 1.70 9.71 -10.34
C ALA A 180 2.71 8.76 -11.00
N TYR A 181 3.28 7.83 -10.23
CA TYR A 181 4.24 6.84 -10.72
C TYR A 181 3.64 5.94 -11.78
N TYR A 182 2.43 5.42 -11.54
CA TYR A 182 1.72 4.57 -12.49
C TYR A 182 1.20 5.35 -13.70
N CYS A 183 0.66 6.56 -13.50
CA CYS A 183 0.23 7.41 -14.63
C CYS A 183 1.41 7.68 -15.57
N ARG A 184 2.58 8.03 -15.02
CA ARG A 184 3.79 8.25 -15.82
C ARG A 184 4.25 7.01 -16.57
N GLY A 185 4.27 5.86 -15.90
CA GLY A 185 4.67 4.60 -16.54
C GLY A 185 3.71 4.16 -17.65
N VAL A 186 2.40 4.33 -17.45
CA VAL A 186 1.39 4.02 -18.47
C VAL A 186 1.49 4.99 -19.65
N GLU A 187 1.69 6.27 -19.40
CA GLU A 187 1.90 7.27 -20.45
C GLU A 187 3.14 6.95 -21.29
N GLU A 188 4.26 6.62 -20.65
CA GLU A 188 5.53 6.32 -21.34
C GLU A 188 5.43 5.05 -22.20
N VAL A 189 4.75 4.00 -21.71
CA VAL A 189 4.70 2.70 -22.38
C VAL A 189 3.56 2.59 -23.39
N TYR A 190 2.40 3.17 -23.09
CA TYR A 190 1.20 3.03 -23.90
C TYR A 190 0.78 4.32 -24.62
N GLY A 191 1.42 5.46 -24.32
CA GLY A 191 1.12 6.75 -24.96
C GLY A 191 -0.16 7.43 -24.49
N GLU A 192 -0.77 6.96 -23.40
CA GLU A 192 -2.04 7.45 -22.90
C GLU A 192 -1.91 8.07 -21.50
N THR A 193 -2.35 9.32 -21.37
CA THR A 193 -2.49 9.98 -20.07
C THR A 193 -3.77 9.51 -19.40
N CYS A 194 -3.64 8.82 -18.27
CA CYS A 194 -4.77 8.26 -17.54
C CYS A 194 -5.15 9.06 -16.30
N ARG A 195 -6.44 9.09 -15.99
CA ARG A 195 -6.97 9.45 -14.67
C ARG A 195 -6.71 8.30 -13.70
N PHE A 196 -6.64 8.61 -12.40
CA PHE A 196 -6.36 7.63 -11.37
C PHE A 196 -7.49 7.56 -10.35
N VAL A 197 -8.05 6.37 -10.16
CA VAL A 197 -9.18 6.12 -9.26
C VAL A 197 -8.82 5.04 -8.25
N PHE A 198 -9.10 5.31 -6.98
CA PHE A 198 -9.06 4.30 -5.93
C PHE A 198 -10.45 3.68 -5.73
N VAL A 199 -10.50 2.36 -5.66
CA VAL A 199 -11.63 1.62 -5.08
C VAL A 199 -11.22 1.20 -3.67
N VAL A 200 -11.87 1.76 -2.66
CA VAL A 200 -11.49 1.58 -1.26
C VAL A 200 -12.56 0.79 -0.53
N VAL A 201 -12.19 -0.28 0.17
CA VAL A 201 -13.11 -1.09 0.97
C VAL A 201 -12.67 -1.19 2.43
N CYS A 202 -13.62 -1.07 3.35
CA CYS A 202 -13.41 -1.27 4.78
C CYS A 202 -13.22 -2.75 5.12
N SER A 203 -12.19 -3.06 5.90
CA SER A 203 -11.94 -4.41 6.45
C SER A 203 -12.81 -4.73 7.67
N ASN A 204 -13.39 -3.74 8.31
CA ASN A 204 -14.43 -3.86 9.32
C ASN A 204 -15.82 -3.89 8.69
N ARG A 205 -16.77 -4.58 9.33
CA ARG A 205 -18.19 -4.52 8.97
C ARG A 205 -18.70 -3.07 9.09
N PRO A 206 -19.59 -2.62 8.19
CA PRO A 206 -20.31 -3.39 7.16
C PRO A 206 -19.55 -3.56 5.82
N HIS A 207 -18.24 -3.30 5.79
CA HIS A 207 -17.40 -3.29 4.57
C HIS A 207 -17.79 -2.19 3.60
N ASP A 208 -17.99 -0.97 4.12
CA ASP A 208 -18.27 0.21 3.31
C ASP A 208 -17.24 0.37 2.18
N VAL A 209 -17.75 0.69 0.99
CA VAL A 209 -16.95 0.90 -0.22
C VAL A 209 -17.06 2.37 -0.62
N ALA A 210 -15.94 2.95 -1.02
CA ALA A 210 -15.88 4.30 -1.58
C ALA A 210 -14.98 4.32 -2.80
N VAL A 211 -15.31 5.19 -3.76
CA VAL A 211 -14.55 5.41 -4.99
C VAL A 211 -14.02 6.83 -5.00
N TYR A 212 -12.71 6.99 -5.17
CA TYR A 212 -12.05 8.29 -5.12
C TYR A 212 -11.17 8.52 -6.34
N GLU A 213 -11.49 9.54 -7.13
CA GLU A 213 -10.62 10.04 -8.19
C GLU A 213 -9.62 11.06 -7.64
N LEU A 214 -8.34 10.89 -7.98
CA LEU A 214 -7.31 11.86 -7.63
C LEU A 214 -7.42 13.10 -8.52
N SER A 215 -7.39 14.29 -7.92
CA SER A 215 -7.31 15.52 -8.69
C SER A 215 -5.95 15.63 -9.40
N MET A 216 -5.93 16.33 -10.53
CA MET A 216 -4.69 16.62 -11.27
C MET A 216 -3.63 17.27 -10.37
N SER A 217 -4.03 18.21 -9.50
CA SER A 217 -3.11 18.88 -8.59
C SER A 217 -2.40 17.91 -7.62
N ALA A 218 -3.10 16.85 -7.18
CA ALA A 218 -2.51 15.86 -6.30
C ALA A 218 -1.61 14.88 -7.07
N ILE A 219 -1.92 14.59 -8.34
CA ILE A 219 -1.04 13.84 -9.25
C ILE A 219 0.23 14.64 -9.54
N ASP A 220 0.13 15.93 -9.87
CA ASP A 220 1.26 16.83 -10.12
C ASP A 220 2.20 16.91 -8.91
N GLN A 221 1.63 17.03 -7.71
CA GLN A 221 2.39 16.98 -6.45
C GLN A 221 3.10 15.63 -6.27
N GLY A 222 2.40 14.52 -6.55
CA GLY A 222 2.99 13.17 -6.53
C GLY A 222 4.16 13.05 -7.51
N GLN A 223 4.04 13.62 -8.72
CA GLN A 223 5.09 13.62 -9.73
C GLN A 223 6.32 14.41 -9.26
N ALA A 224 6.13 15.59 -8.68
CA ALA A 224 7.22 16.41 -8.14
C ALA A 224 7.96 15.70 -6.99
N GLU A 225 7.23 15.02 -6.09
CA GLU A 225 7.83 14.23 -5.01
C GLU A 225 8.59 13.01 -5.54
N VAL A 226 8.04 12.29 -6.51
CA VAL A 226 8.74 11.16 -7.13
C VAL A 226 10.02 11.62 -7.82
N MET A 227 9.98 12.72 -8.58
CA MET A 227 11.18 13.30 -9.20
C MET A 227 12.26 13.59 -8.16
N SER A 228 11.88 14.22 -7.04
CA SER A 228 12.79 14.50 -5.94
C SER A 228 13.39 13.21 -5.33
N LEU A 229 12.59 12.14 -5.21
CA LEU A 229 13.07 10.84 -4.72
C LEU A 229 13.99 10.12 -5.70
N LEU A 230 13.73 10.25 -7.01
CA LEU A 230 14.59 9.72 -8.06
C LEU A 230 15.95 10.45 -8.09
N ASP A 231 15.96 11.78 -7.95
CA ASP A 231 17.19 12.57 -7.83
C ASP A 231 17.99 12.19 -6.56
N GLU A 232 17.29 12.02 -5.44
CA GLU A 232 17.89 11.56 -4.19
C GLU A 232 18.49 10.16 -4.33
N TYR A 233 17.78 9.26 -5.03
CA TYR A 233 18.28 7.92 -5.34
C TYR A 233 19.58 7.99 -6.16
N LYS A 234 19.62 8.75 -7.26
CA LYS A 234 20.85 8.94 -8.07
C LYS A 234 22.01 9.44 -7.21
N ARG A 235 21.77 10.52 -6.46
CA ARG A 235 22.79 11.15 -5.61
C ARG A 235 23.38 10.16 -4.60
N ARG A 236 22.55 9.29 -4.01
CA ARG A 236 23.01 8.27 -3.04
C ARG A 236 23.71 7.09 -3.69
N MET A 237 23.28 6.69 -4.88
CA MET A 237 23.98 5.67 -5.67
C MET A 237 25.39 6.15 -6.04
N ASP A 238 25.54 7.41 -6.42
CA ASP A 238 26.83 8.01 -6.80
C ASP A 238 27.74 8.22 -5.58
N SER A 239 27.24 8.88 -4.54
CA SER A 239 28.03 9.22 -3.35
C SER A 239 28.28 8.04 -2.41
N ARG A 240 27.50 6.96 -2.54
CA ARG A 240 27.44 5.81 -1.62
C ARG A 240 27.12 6.20 -0.17
N ASP A 241 26.56 7.39 0.05
CA ASP A 241 26.18 7.87 1.36
C ASP A 241 24.69 7.66 1.63
N TRP A 242 24.39 6.61 2.40
CA TRP A 242 23.03 6.20 2.76
C TRP A 242 22.60 6.62 4.17
N LYS A 243 23.40 7.47 4.82
CA LYS A 243 23.05 7.98 6.16
C LYS A 243 21.97 9.04 6.05
N SER A 244 20.98 8.97 6.95
CA SER A 244 20.02 10.04 7.15
C SER A 244 20.70 11.29 7.73
N ALA A 245 20.07 12.46 7.56
CA ALA A 245 20.58 13.71 8.12
C ALA A 245 20.75 13.60 9.64
N TRP A 246 19.81 12.95 10.33
CA TRP A 246 19.84 12.78 11.79
C TRP A 246 20.79 11.69 12.30
N SER A 247 21.43 10.94 11.42
CA SER A 247 22.46 9.95 11.79
C SER A 247 23.88 10.55 11.78
N ARG A 248 23.99 11.89 11.73
CA ARG A 248 25.25 12.62 11.70
C ARG A 248 25.39 13.48 12.95
N GLY A 249 26.38 13.18 13.78
CA GLY A 249 26.67 13.95 14.99
C GLY A 249 25.59 13.82 16.06
N VAL A 250 25.65 14.71 17.06
CA VAL A 250 24.66 14.84 18.12
C VAL A 250 23.69 15.94 17.74
N ILE A 251 22.39 15.64 17.71
CA ILE A 251 21.34 16.61 17.41
C ILE A 251 20.64 16.97 18.72
N GLU A 252 20.65 18.26 19.04
CA GLU A 252 19.84 18.80 20.12
C GLU A 252 18.36 18.66 19.77
N LEU A 253 17.58 18.11 20.71
CA LEU A 253 16.14 17.93 20.56
C LEU A 253 15.42 18.70 21.66
N SER A 254 14.57 19.64 21.26
CA SER A 254 13.67 20.34 22.18
C SER A 254 12.34 19.60 22.33
N LEU A 255 11.62 19.87 23.42
CA LEU A 255 10.25 19.38 23.59
C LEU A 255 9.35 19.87 22.45
N PRO A 256 8.48 19.00 21.90
CA PRO A 256 7.61 19.38 20.79
C PRO A 256 6.58 20.42 21.24
N LYS A 257 6.10 21.26 20.32
CA LYS A 257 5.15 22.36 20.62
C LYS A 257 3.86 21.90 21.31
N TRP A 258 3.45 20.66 21.10
CA TRP A 258 2.25 20.07 21.71
C TRP A 258 2.49 19.52 23.12
N TYR A 259 3.74 19.45 23.60
CA TYR A 259 4.05 18.96 24.94
C TYR A 259 3.48 19.90 26.00
N ARG A 260 2.64 19.35 26.88
CA ARG A 260 2.16 20.02 28.08
C ARG A 260 2.59 19.20 29.30
N PRO A 261 3.37 19.76 30.24
CA PRO A 261 3.70 19.05 31.46
C PRO A 261 2.43 18.84 32.29
N SER A 262 2.15 17.59 32.65
CA SER A 262 1.08 17.24 33.58
C SER A 262 1.69 17.02 34.96
N PHE A 263 1.69 18.04 35.80
CA PHE A 263 1.96 17.87 37.22
C PHE A 263 0.61 17.76 37.96
N TYR A 264 0.55 16.90 38.98
CA TYR A 264 -0.65 16.58 39.78
C TYR A 264 -1.52 17.82 40.10
N GLY A 265 -2.83 17.72 39.78
CA GLY A 265 -3.90 18.53 40.35
C GLY A 265 -4.35 19.75 39.53
N ASP A 266 -5.12 19.52 38.45
CA ASP A 266 -6.18 20.48 38.06
C ASP A 266 -7.51 19.90 38.53
N ASP A 267 -7.67 19.86 39.86
CA ASP A 267 -8.97 19.65 40.48
C ASP A 267 -9.75 20.95 40.22
N GLY A 268 -10.57 20.93 39.17
CA GLY A 268 -11.36 22.07 38.73
C GLY A 268 -12.10 22.76 39.87
N ARG A 269 -11.52 23.85 40.39
CA ARG A 269 -12.18 24.90 41.17
C ARG A 269 -11.41 26.19 41.02
N GLY A 270 -12.00 27.15 40.33
CA GLY A 270 -11.59 28.54 40.47
C GLY A 270 -11.80 29.40 39.24
N GLN A 271 -13.05 29.67 38.86
CA GLN A 271 -13.49 31.02 38.48
C GLN A 271 -15.00 31.05 38.29
N MET A 272 -15.71 31.33 39.40
CA MET A 272 -17.04 31.93 39.38
C MET A 272 -17.06 32.99 40.47
N GLY A 273 -17.27 34.24 40.04
CA GLY A 273 -17.62 35.36 40.91
C GLY A 273 -16.45 36.23 41.33
N PHE A 274 -16.29 37.39 40.70
CA PHE A 274 -16.55 38.67 41.37
C PHE A 274 -16.98 39.69 40.30
N GLY A 275 -18.26 40.07 40.37
CA GLY A 275 -18.75 41.30 39.77
C GLY A 275 -18.69 42.45 40.78
N ALA A 276 -19.03 43.64 40.28
CA ALA A 276 -19.15 44.95 40.94
C ALA A 276 -17.79 45.64 41.20
N THR A 277 -17.54 46.87 40.78
CA THR A 277 -18.36 48.01 40.31
C THR A 277 -17.54 48.87 39.35
#